data_AF-A0A060WAF0-F1
#
_entry.id   AF-A0A060WAF0-F1
#
_cell.length_a   1.000
_cell.length_b   1.000
_cell.length_c   1.000
_cell.angle_alpha   90.00
_cell.angle_beta   90.00
_cell.angle_gamma   90.00
#
_symmetry.space_group_name_H-M   'P 1'
#
loop_
_entity.id
_entity.type
_entity.pdbx_description
1 polymer ?
#
loop_
_entity_poly.entity_id
_entity_poly.type
_entity_poly.pdbx_seq_one_letter_code
_entity_poly.pdbx_strand_id
1 'polypeptide(L)'
;MFDYLQCNAGEVIYNSLQITYACQSKNQAMRSKELSVELRDRIVSRQRSGEGYQKYSAALKVPKNTVASIIHKWEKFGTTKTLPRAGRPAKLSNRGRRALVRENLPEGQPSLQHSTNQAFMVEWPDGGYTSVKGT
;
A
#
# COMPACT_ATOMS: atom_id res chain seq x y z
N MET A 1 42.68 -69.59 18.88
CA MET A 1 42.56 -69.29 17.44
C MET A 1 41.09 -69.33 17.09
N PHE A 2 40.37 -68.25 16.83
CA PHE A 2 40.68 -66.83 16.67
C PHE A 2 39.39 -66.14 17.18
N ASP A 3 39.47 -65.38 18.26
CA ASP A 3 39.70 -63.94 18.26
C ASP A 3 38.49 -63.13 17.78
N TYR A 4 37.97 -62.41 18.77
CA TYR A 4 37.01 -61.33 18.74
C TYR A 4 37.19 -60.36 17.57
N LEU A 5 36.10 -60.07 16.86
CA LEU A 5 35.80 -58.76 16.27
C LEU A 5 34.33 -58.41 16.54
N GLN A 6 34.12 -57.31 17.24
CA GLN A 6 32.85 -56.79 17.76
C GLN A 6 32.03 -56.04 16.69
N CYS A 7 30.69 -56.22 16.80
CA CYS A 7 29.56 -55.26 16.72
C CYS A 7 29.48 -54.23 15.56
N ASN A 8 28.34 -53.79 15.05
CA ASN A 8 26.89 -54.08 15.15
C ASN A 8 26.23 -52.99 14.30
N ALA A 9 25.14 -53.26 13.60
CA ALA A 9 24.04 -52.30 13.47
C ALA A 9 22.84 -53.01 12.84
N GLY A 10 21.93 -53.47 13.71
CA GLY A 10 20.68 -54.07 13.32
C GLY A 10 19.75 -53.12 12.58
N GLU A 11 18.88 -53.74 11.79
CA GLU A 11 17.69 -53.17 11.19
C GLU A 11 16.85 -52.40 12.23
N VAL A 12 16.59 -51.11 12.01
CA VAL A 12 15.30 -50.49 12.38
C VAL A 12 14.96 -49.42 11.33
N ILE A 13 13.83 -49.65 10.68
CA ILE A 13 13.15 -48.80 9.72
C ILE A 13 12.72 -47.51 10.42
N TYR A 14 13.56 -46.47 10.45
CA TYR A 14 13.11 -45.14 10.89
C TYR A 14 13.94 -44.02 10.26
N ASN A 15 13.79 -43.80 8.95
CA ASN A 15 14.39 -42.62 8.30
C ASN A 15 13.63 -42.08 7.07
N SER A 16 12.38 -42.46 6.85
CA SER A 16 11.47 -41.71 5.95
C SER A 16 10.72 -40.59 6.68
N LEU A 17 10.73 -40.60 8.01
CA LEU A 17 10.02 -39.67 8.89
C LEU A 17 10.96 -38.72 9.66
N GLN A 18 12.18 -38.45 9.18
CA GLN A 18 13.04 -37.43 9.80
C GLN A 18 13.30 -36.22 8.89
N ILE A 19 13.02 -36.32 7.58
CA ILE A 19 13.22 -35.20 6.64
C ILE A 19 12.07 -34.18 6.68
N THR A 20 10.90 -34.54 7.23
CA THR A 20 9.71 -33.67 7.27
C THR A 20 9.58 -32.81 8.54
N TYR A 21 10.42 -32.97 9.56
CA TYR A 21 10.17 -32.37 10.89
C TYR A 21 11.18 -31.31 11.36
N ALA A 22 12.08 -30.82 10.50
CA ALA A 22 13.03 -29.78 10.88
C ALA A 22 13.10 -28.62 9.87
N CYS A 23 12.07 -27.77 9.86
CA CYS A 23 12.31 -26.33 9.76
C CYS A 23 11.10 -25.58 10.32
N GLN A 24 11.19 -25.25 11.61
CA GLN A 24 10.23 -24.41 12.31
C GLN A 24 10.21 -23.03 11.64
N SER A 25 9.15 -22.81 10.87
CA SER A 25 8.79 -21.49 10.39
C SER A 25 8.68 -20.54 11.59
N LYS A 26 9.63 -19.61 11.72
CA LYS A 26 9.45 -18.40 12.54
C LYS A 26 8.45 -17.50 11.83
N ASN A 27 7.18 -17.92 11.76
CA ASN A 27 6.05 -17.03 11.51
C ASN A 27 5.86 -16.18 12.77
N GLN A 28 6.80 -15.27 13.03
CA GLN A 28 6.64 -14.28 14.06
C GLN A 28 5.53 -13.33 13.58
N ALA A 29 4.33 -13.57 14.07
CA ALA A 29 3.10 -12.83 13.75
C ALA A 29 3.11 -11.42 14.37
N MET A 30 4.21 -10.67 14.21
CA MET A 30 4.14 -9.22 14.17
C MET A 30 3.80 -8.83 12.72
N ARG A 31 2.95 -7.82 12.54
CA ARG A 31 2.73 -7.20 11.23
C ARG A 31 4.10 -6.71 10.74
N SER A 32 4.74 -7.46 9.84
CA SER A 32 6.02 -7.07 9.28
C SER A 32 5.81 -5.82 8.45
N LYS A 33 6.71 -4.84 8.65
CA LYS A 33 6.78 -3.66 7.78
C LYS A 33 6.86 -4.14 6.33
N GLU A 34 6.19 -3.44 5.43
CA GLU A 34 6.34 -3.74 4.01
C GLU A 34 7.82 -3.70 3.62
N LEU A 35 8.25 -4.65 2.78
CA LEU A 35 9.62 -4.67 2.27
C LEU A 35 9.93 -3.36 1.57
N SER A 36 11.14 -2.84 1.80
CA SER A 36 11.62 -1.62 1.14
C SER A 36 11.61 -1.79 -0.38
N VAL A 37 11.39 -0.68 -1.09
CA VAL A 37 11.35 -0.67 -2.56
C VAL A 37 12.66 -1.20 -3.15
N GLU A 38 13.79 -0.78 -2.58
CA GLU A 38 15.13 -1.22 -2.99
C GLU A 38 15.31 -2.74 -2.94
N LEU A 39 14.81 -3.40 -1.89
CA LEU A 39 14.92 -4.86 -1.78
C LEU A 39 14.09 -5.58 -2.84
N ARG A 40 12.93 -5.03 -3.21
CA ARG A 40 12.09 -5.61 -4.28
C ARG A 40 12.75 -5.44 -5.64
N ASP A 41 13.33 -4.28 -5.89
CA ASP A 41 14.02 -4.00 -7.16
C ASP A 41 15.26 -4.89 -7.31
N ARG A 42 16.00 -5.15 -6.22
CA ARG A 42 17.11 -6.14 -6.20
C ARG A 42 16.65 -7.57 -6.48
N ILE A 43 15.44 -7.95 -6.06
CA ILE A 43 14.87 -9.27 -6.39
C ILE A 43 14.56 -9.33 -7.89
N VAL A 44 13.94 -8.30 -8.44
CA VAL A 44 13.60 -8.25 -9.87
C VAL A 44 14.85 -8.19 -10.75
N SER A 45 15.89 -7.46 -10.34
CA SER A 45 17.14 -7.39 -11.09
C SER A 45 17.78 -8.77 -11.20
N ARG A 46 17.81 -9.54 -10.10
CA ARG A 46 18.37 -10.90 -10.12
C ARG A 46 17.46 -11.90 -10.84
N GLN A 47 16.14 -11.70 -10.81
CA GLN A 47 15.18 -12.48 -11.60
C GLN A 47 15.46 -12.39 -13.10
N ARG A 48 15.83 -11.21 -13.59
CA ARG A 48 16.27 -11.04 -14.99
C ARG A 48 17.55 -11.79 -15.31
N SER A 49 18.42 -12.00 -14.32
CA SER A 49 19.64 -12.81 -14.43
C SER A 49 19.38 -14.32 -14.35
N GLY A 50 18.14 -14.76 -14.09
CA GLY A 50 17.78 -16.18 -14.04
C GLY A 50 18.32 -16.92 -12.81
N GLU A 51 18.62 -16.21 -11.73
CA GLU A 51 19.07 -16.80 -10.47
C GLU A 51 17.91 -17.58 -9.77
N GLY A 52 18.25 -18.55 -8.92
CA GLY A 52 17.25 -19.38 -8.23
C GLY A 52 16.72 -18.76 -6.93
N TYR A 53 15.49 -19.11 -6.53
CA TYR A 53 14.83 -18.60 -5.30
C TYR A 53 15.66 -18.78 -4.02
N GLN A 54 16.45 -19.85 -3.92
CA GLN A 54 17.31 -20.10 -2.77
C GLN A 54 18.47 -19.10 -2.67
N LYS A 55 19.03 -18.69 -3.81
CA LYS A 55 20.11 -17.69 -3.85
C LYS A 55 19.59 -16.32 -3.41
N TYR A 56 18.36 -15.97 -3.77
CA TYR A 56 17.68 -14.75 -3.32
C TYR A 56 17.49 -14.71 -1.81
N SER A 57 16.97 -15.80 -1.27
CA SER A 57 16.70 -15.91 0.16
C SER A 57 17.99 -15.79 0.98
N ALA A 58 19.07 -16.43 0.52
CA ALA A 58 20.38 -16.33 1.16
C ALA A 58 21.00 -14.93 1.07
N ALA A 59 20.96 -14.30 -0.12
CA ALA A 59 21.58 -13.00 -0.35
C ALA A 59 20.86 -11.84 0.37
N LEU A 60 19.53 -11.88 0.42
CA LEU A 60 18.71 -10.79 0.95
C LEU A 60 18.18 -11.07 2.37
N LYS A 61 18.43 -12.26 2.91
CA LYS A 61 17.87 -12.73 4.19
C LYS A 61 16.33 -12.62 4.25
N VAL A 62 15.68 -12.76 3.10
CA VAL A 62 14.22 -12.73 2.94
C VAL A 62 13.72 -14.18 2.85
N PRO A 63 12.59 -14.55 3.48
CA PRO A 63 12.04 -15.88 3.34
C PRO A 63 11.62 -16.20 1.89
N LYS A 64 11.83 -17.45 1.47
CA LYS A 64 11.55 -17.93 0.09
C LYS A 64 10.13 -17.60 -0.38
N ASN A 65 9.13 -17.73 0.50
CA ASN A 65 7.73 -17.44 0.18
C ASN A 65 7.50 -15.99 -0.24
N THR A 66 8.20 -15.05 0.42
CA THR A 66 8.07 -13.62 0.10
C THR A 66 8.75 -13.30 -1.24
N VAL A 67 9.89 -13.92 -1.51
CA VAL A 67 10.57 -13.80 -2.81
C VAL A 67 9.69 -14.30 -3.95
N ALA A 68 9.10 -15.50 -3.79
CA ALA A 68 8.16 -16.06 -4.77
C ALA A 68 6.93 -15.14 -4.98
N SER A 69 6.38 -14.60 -3.89
CA SER A 69 5.23 -13.67 -3.94
C SER A 69 5.55 -12.38 -4.71
N ILE A 70 6.78 -11.88 -4.60
CA ILE A 70 7.23 -10.68 -5.34
C ILE A 70 7.36 -10.99 -6.82
N ILE A 71 8.00 -12.11 -7.17
CA ILE A 71 8.20 -12.52 -8.57
C ILE A 71 6.85 -12.76 -9.26
N HIS A 72 5.95 -13.51 -8.62
CA HIS A 72 4.61 -13.74 -9.15
C HIS A 72 3.82 -12.43 -9.37
N LYS A 73 3.94 -11.48 -8.43
CA LYS A 73 3.32 -10.16 -8.57
C LYS A 73 3.95 -9.36 -9.72
N TRP A 74 5.26 -9.42 -9.87
CA TRP A 74 5.97 -8.74 -10.96
C TRP A 74 5.61 -9.32 -12.33
N GLU A 75 5.51 -10.64 -12.46
CA GLU A 75 5.05 -11.29 -13.71
C GLU A 75 3.61 -10.89 -14.07
N LYS A 76 2.73 -10.76 -13.06
CA LYS A 76 1.33 -10.43 -13.28
C LYS A 76 1.08 -8.95 -13.60
N PHE A 77 1.75 -8.03 -12.91
CA PHE A 77 1.46 -6.59 -12.97
C PHE A 77 2.58 -5.75 -13.58
N GLY A 78 3.79 -6.30 -13.74
CA GLY A 78 4.96 -5.58 -14.24
C GLY A 78 5.55 -4.55 -13.26
N THR A 79 5.03 -4.44 -12.05
CA THR A 79 5.41 -3.40 -11.08
C THR A 79 5.99 -3.96 -9.79
N THR A 80 7.02 -3.30 -9.23
CA THR A 80 7.62 -3.62 -7.92
C THR A 80 7.00 -2.85 -6.74
N LYS A 81 6.36 -1.72 -7.04
CA LYS A 81 5.69 -0.86 -6.04
C LYS A 81 4.45 -1.58 -5.47
N THR A 82 4.17 -1.36 -4.18
CA THR A 82 2.90 -1.84 -3.60
C THR A 82 1.76 -1.08 -4.24
N LEU A 83 0.81 -1.79 -4.86
CA LEU A 83 -0.43 -1.16 -5.34
C LEU A 83 -1.26 -0.72 -4.12
N PRO A 84 -1.94 0.43 -4.19
CA PRO A 84 -2.90 0.80 -3.16
C PRO A 84 -3.93 -0.32 -3.03
N ARG A 85 -4.29 -0.66 -1.78
CA ARG A 85 -5.35 -1.64 -1.56
C ARG A 85 -6.62 -1.11 -2.20
N ALA A 86 -7.25 -1.93 -3.04
CA ALA A 86 -8.61 -1.65 -3.47
C ALA A 86 -9.49 -1.63 -2.21
N GLY A 87 -10.03 -0.46 -1.90
CA GLY A 87 -11.00 -0.29 -0.83
C GLY A 87 -12.36 -0.84 -1.24
N ARG A 88 -13.29 -0.88 -0.28
CA ARG A 88 -14.69 -1.15 -0.56
C ARG A 88 -15.24 -0.06 -1.49
N PRO A 89 -15.95 -0.39 -2.58
CA PRO A 89 -16.61 0.62 -3.40
C PRO A 89 -17.61 1.41 -2.55
N ALA A 90 -17.71 2.71 -2.80
CA ALA A 90 -18.64 3.58 -2.10
C ALA A 90 -20.10 3.18 -2.43
N LYS A 91 -20.99 3.23 -1.43
CA LYS A 91 -22.42 2.94 -1.61
C LYS A 91 -23.10 3.88 -2.61
N LEU A 92 -22.66 5.14 -2.65
CA LEU A 92 -23.20 6.17 -3.52
C LEU A 92 -22.23 6.48 -4.66
N SER A 93 -22.79 6.60 -5.87
CA SER A 93 -22.06 7.08 -7.04
C SER A 93 -21.65 8.54 -6.87
N ASN A 94 -20.65 8.98 -7.63
CA ASN A 94 -20.22 10.39 -7.65
C ASN A 94 -21.38 11.33 -8.02
N ARG A 95 -22.32 10.87 -8.85
CA ARG A 95 -23.52 11.63 -9.24
C ARG A 95 -24.47 11.82 -8.05
N GLY A 96 -24.78 10.73 -7.33
CA GLY A 96 -25.64 10.81 -6.14
C GLY A 96 -25.05 11.70 -5.05
N ARG A 97 -23.73 11.64 -4.85
CA ARG A 97 -23.03 12.53 -3.92
C ARG A 97 -23.13 14.00 -4.30
N ARG A 98 -22.99 14.32 -5.59
CA ARG A 98 -23.13 15.70 -6.10
C ARG A 98 -24.57 16.22 -5.99
N ALA A 99 -25.57 15.36 -6.18
CA ALA A 99 -26.97 15.73 -6.00
C ALA A 99 -27.26 16.11 -4.55
N LEU A 100 -26.86 15.27 -3.58
CA LEU A 100 -26.98 15.58 -2.15
C LEU A 100 -26.26 16.88 -1.78
N VAL A 101 -25.06 17.12 -2.31
CA VAL A 101 -24.34 18.38 -2.03
C VAL A 101 -25.12 19.59 -2.54
N ARG A 102 -25.73 19.53 -3.73
CA ARG A 102 -26.55 20.64 -4.26
C ARG A 102 -27.82 20.87 -3.46
N GLU A 103 -28.49 19.80 -3.03
CA GLU A 103 -29.70 19.89 -2.20
C GLU A 103 -29.41 20.45 -0.80
N ASN A 104 -28.20 20.23 -0.27
CA ASN A 104 -27.79 20.70 1.06
C ASN A 104 -26.95 21.97 1.05
N LEU A 105 -26.58 22.51 -0.12
CA LEU A 105 -26.01 23.85 -0.21
C LEU A 105 -27.18 24.84 -0.13
N PRO A 106 -27.15 25.82 0.79
CA PRO A 106 -28.15 26.88 0.77
C PRO A 106 -28.08 27.56 -0.60
N GLU A 107 -29.20 27.54 -1.32
CA GLU A 107 -29.29 28.16 -2.64
C GLU A 107 -28.86 29.62 -2.56
N GLY A 108 -27.91 30.00 -3.41
CA GLY A 108 -27.56 31.41 -3.63
C GLY A 108 -26.17 31.82 -3.16
N GLN A 109 -25.14 31.44 -3.92
CA GLN A 109 -23.98 32.31 -4.07
C GLN A 109 -23.66 32.48 -5.56
N PRO A 110 -24.15 33.56 -6.21
CA PRO A 110 -23.58 33.96 -7.48
C PRO A 110 -22.10 34.31 -7.27
N SER A 111 -21.27 33.85 -8.20
CA SER A 111 -19.87 34.22 -8.30
C SER A 111 -19.72 35.73 -8.17
N LEU A 112 -18.94 36.17 -7.17
CA LEU A 112 -18.55 37.55 -6.91
C LEU A 112 -17.75 38.10 -8.11
N GLN A 113 -18.43 38.49 -9.18
CA GLN A 113 -17.87 39.22 -10.31
C GLN A 113 -18.89 40.19 -10.92
N HIS A 114 -19.44 41.10 -10.12
CA HIS A 114 -20.04 42.36 -10.59
C HIS A 114 -19.84 43.39 -9.46
N SER A 115 -18.66 43.99 -9.38
CA SER A 115 -18.32 45.26 -10.03
C SER A 115 -19.11 46.46 -9.49
N THR A 116 -18.32 47.48 -9.14
CA THR A 116 -18.66 48.92 -9.12
C THR A 116 -19.40 49.44 -7.90
N ASN A 117 -18.62 50.06 -7.01
CA ASN A 117 -18.98 51.24 -6.20
C ASN A 117 -20.42 51.28 -5.70
N GLN A 118 -20.71 50.54 -4.63
CA GLN A 118 -21.92 50.75 -3.87
C GLN A 118 -21.73 52.05 -3.05
N ALA A 119 -22.23 53.17 -3.58
CA ALA A 119 -22.28 54.41 -2.82
C ALA A 119 -23.18 54.21 -1.60
N PHE A 120 -22.58 54.27 -0.41
CA PHE A 120 -23.31 54.20 0.85
C PHE A 120 -24.06 55.53 1.03
N MET A 121 -25.36 55.55 0.72
CA MET A 121 -26.22 56.70 1.01
C MET A 121 -26.49 56.72 2.51
N VAL A 122 -25.91 57.68 3.22
CA VAL A 122 -26.32 58.03 4.59
C VAL A 122 -27.18 59.27 4.50
N GLU A 123 -28.47 59.09 4.75
CA GLU A 123 -29.44 60.16 4.91
C GLU A 123 -29.28 60.76 6.31
N TRP A 124 -28.99 62.06 6.38
CA TRP A 124 -28.91 62.81 7.64
C TRP A 124 -30.28 63.48 7.94
N PRO A 125 -30.64 63.69 9.23
CA PRO A 125 -31.98 64.11 9.64
C PRO A 125 -32.39 65.54 9.23
N ASP A 126 -31.50 66.28 8.57
CA ASP A 126 -31.68 67.62 8.03
C ASP A 126 -31.99 67.65 6.51
N GLY A 127 -32.08 66.48 5.86
CA GLY A 127 -32.58 66.36 4.48
C GLY A 127 -31.62 66.87 3.40
N GLY A 128 -30.35 67.12 3.72
CA GLY A 128 -29.32 67.52 2.75
C GLY A 128 -28.50 66.34 2.23
N TYR A 129 -28.36 66.22 0.90
CA TYR A 129 -27.45 65.24 0.28
C TYR A 129 -26.14 65.91 -0.15
N THR A 130 -25.00 65.36 0.25
CA THR A 130 -23.69 65.72 -0.31
C THR A 130 -22.95 64.46 -0.75
N SER A 131 -22.42 64.50 -1.99
CA SER A 131 -21.68 63.38 -2.59
C SER A 131 -20.19 63.59 -2.37
N VAL A 132 -19.60 62.87 -1.43
CA VAL A 132 -18.14 62.85 -1.23
C VAL A 132 -17.51 61.73 -2.05
N LYS A 133 -16.65 62.11 -3.01
CA LYS A 133 -15.81 61.15 -3.75
C LYS A 133 -14.58 60.84 -2.90
N GLY A 134 -14.43 59.58 -2.50
CA GLY A 134 -13.22 59.09 -1.84
C GLY A 134 -12.04 59.09 -2.82
N THR A 135 -10.90 59.60 -2.37
CA THR A 135 -9.57 59.41 -2.97
C THR A 135 -9.04 58.00 -2.76
#